data_AF-A0A934EAA2-F1
#
_entry.id   AF-A0A934EAA2-F1
#
_cell.length_a   1.000
_cell.length_b   1.000
_cell.length_c   1.000
_cell.angle_alpha   90.00
_cell.angle_beta   90.00
_cell.angle_gamma   90.00
#
_symmetry.space_group_name_H-M   'P 1'
#
loop_
_entity.id
_entity.type
_entity.pdbx_description
1 polymer ?
#
loop_
_entity_poly.entity_id
_entity_poly.type
_entity_poly.pdbx_seq_one_letter_code
_entity_poly.pdbx_strand_id
1 'polypeptide(L)'
;MRIRNRIIGIITGAAICLLMTSTFNVRAGSLDPPGAPGATSSYSLEDIYSRLNIGTAGPPGTFTEPSAGPTAGTMHTLNEIMGKAPVVDAGGASAGDVMAGKTFWGLTSGGWGPRIGTLATRTVSNATVSQAAGYYSAFNLSTVDPNLATGNIISGKSIFGVPGSVLQATGTAAAGDVLSTKTFSNYTATGVPGAMPNNGAVTMTPGTADQSIAAGYHNGSGKVSGDANLATANIKSGATIFGVSGSVLQATGTAGAGDVLTGKTFSNSVANNQNGSMANNGSGGTIVPGTVDQTLAAGYWSNANTVKGDANLLPGNIVSGETIFGVTGTALGATGNATVNDVRLGKTFSNSAGSGLTGNLAGGVSVTCSSGSSSRWCNNGNGTVTDTTTGLVWLKDASWGGKKTWVDSITWDDAQTRAGTLSNGAAGAGLTDGSVVGDWRLPTKTELEKLTTGTEPVSSGSPQLFTGVQSDCYWSSTTSTNSGISNIAWDVSLGNRYEYEDFKSGAGAFAFYVWPVRAGQ
;
A
#
# COMPACT_ATOMS: atom_id res chain seq x y z
N MET A 1 -1.91 -94.39 70.12
CA MET A 1 -3.01 -94.99 70.88
C MET A 1 -2.86 -96.52 70.81
N ARG A 2 -2.02 -97.11 71.71
CA ARG A 2 -2.38 -98.13 72.72
C ARG A 2 -3.23 -99.29 72.17
N ILE A 3 -2.65 -100.46 71.88
CA ILE A 3 -2.50 -101.63 72.77
C ILE A 3 -3.81 -102.04 73.46
N ARG A 4 -4.38 -103.19 73.09
CA ARG A 4 -4.87 -104.28 73.97
C ARG A 4 -5.71 -105.30 73.19
N ASN A 5 -5.34 -106.58 73.26
CA ASN A 5 -6.24 -107.66 73.71
C ASN A 5 -5.51 -109.02 73.67
N ARG A 6 -4.79 -109.30 74.76
CA ARG A 6 -4.60 -110.65 75.31
C ARG A 6 -5.43 -110.71 76.60
N ILE A 7 -5.82 -111.93 76.99
CA ILE A 7 -6.44 -112.35 78.27
C ILE A 7 -7.97 -112.41 78.25
N ILE A 8 -8.51 -113.58 77.89
CA ILE A 8 -9.43 -114.35 78.76
C ILE A 8 -9.03 -115.82 78.62
N GLY A 9 -8.64 -116.43 79.73
CA GLY A 9 -8.36 -117.85 79.84
C GLY A 9 -9.30 -118.51 80.85
N ILE A 10 -9.19 -119.84 80.90
CA ILE A 10 -9.35 -120.66 82.11
C ILE A 10 -10.79 -120.75 82.64
N ILE A 11 -11.65 -121.56 81.99
CA ILE A 11 -12.60 -122.52 82.61
C ILE A 11 -12.97 -123.51 81.50
N THR A 12 -12.34 -124.68 81.33
CA THR A 12 -12.90 -125.96 81.80
C THR A 12 -11.89 -127.09 81.49
N GLY A 13 -10.79 -127.12 82.25
CA GLY A 13 -10.00 -128.33 82.44
C GLY A 13 -10.52 -129.08 83.67
N ALA A 14 -11.61 -129.83 83.53
CA ALA A 14 -12.18 -130.65 84.61
C ALA A 14 -13.21 -131.71 84.13
N ALA A 15 -13.01 -132.31 82.94
CA ALA A 15 -13.84 -133.43 82.48
C ALA A 15 -13.04 -134.48 81.68
N ILE A 16 -11.73 -134.60 81.95
CA ILE A 16 -10.79 -135.53 81.29
C ILE A 16 -10.33 -136.67 82.23
N CYS A 17 -10.92 -136.82 83.43
CA CYS A 17 -10.47 -137.81 84.40
C CYS A 17 -11.60 -138.53 85.16
N LEU A 18 -12.59 -139.10 84.45
CA LEU A 18 -13.52 -140.08 85.05
C LEU A 18 -14.35 -140.93 84.06
N LEU A 19 -13.75 -141.50 83.01
CA LEU A 19 -14.48 -142.42 82.10
C LEU A 19 -13.59 -143.56 81.54
N MET A 20 -12.68 -144.06 82.39
CA MET A 20 -11.88 -145.27 82.15
C MET A 20 -12.35 -146.41 83.08
N THR A 21 -13.62 -146.83 82.97
CA THR A 21 -14.12 -148.15 83.44
C THR A 21 -15.54 -148.39 82.91
N SER A 22 -15.67 -148.84 81.65
CA SER A 22 -16.93 -149.42 81.18
C SER A 22 -16.64 -150.47 80.11
N THR A 23 -17.00 -151.71 80.44
CA THR A 23 -16.80 -152.92 79.66
C THR A 23 -17.46 -152.82 78.28
N PHE A 24 -16.68 -153.12 77.22
CA PHE A 24 -17.16 -153.28 75.85
C PHE A 24 -18.23 -154.37 75.77
N ASN A 25 -19.48 -153.99 75.49
CA ASN A 25 -20.48 -154.90 74.96
C ASN A 25 -20.63 -154.59 73.47
N VAL A 26 -20.02 -155.42 72.62
CA VAL A 26 -20.25 -155.43 71.18
C VAL A 26 -21.66 -156.03 70.96
N ARG A 27 -22.69 -155.18 70.88
CA ARG A 27 -23.99 -155.58 70.36
C ARG A 27 -23.89 -155.62 68.84
N ALA A 28 -24.01 -156.81 68.25
CA ALA A 28 -24.27 -156.96 66.82
C ALA A 28 -25.55 -156.18 66.45
N GLY A 29 -25.53 -155.48 65.31
CA GLY A 29 -26.68 -154.74 64.77
C GLY A 29 -27.83 -155.68 64.40
N SER A 30 -29.06 -155.15 64.36
CA SER A 30 -30.24 -155.92 63.96
C SER A 30 -30.06 -156.49 62.55
N LEU A 31 -30.42 -157.76 62.37
CA LEU A 31 -30.48 -158.45 61.07
C LEU A 31 -31.82 -158.22 60.35
N ASP A 32 -32.66 -157.32 60.86
CA ASP A 32 -33.89 -156.94 60.16
C ASP A 32 -33.55 -156.11 58.91
N PRO A 33 -33.95 -156.54 57.71
CA PRO A 33 -33.79 -155.72 56.51
C PRO A 33 -34.54 -154.38 56.70
N PRO A 34 -33.94 -153.23 56.31
CA PRO A 34 -34.64 -151.95 56.38
C PRO A 34 -35.91 -152.03 55.53
N GLY A 35 -37.04 -151.60 56.09
CA GLY A 35 -38.35 -151.65 55.42
C GLY A 35 -38.33 -150.99 54.03
N ALA A 36 -39.23 -151.44 53.15
CA ALA A 36 -39.29 -150.98 51.75
C ALA A 36 -39.25 -149.43 51.66
N PRO A 37 -38.49 -148.83 50.72
CA PRO A 37 -38.42 -147.39 50.56
C PRO A 37 -39.81 -146.77 50.34
N GLY A 38 -40.14 -145.72 51.11
CA GLY A 38 -41.36 -144.94 50.88
C GLY A 38 -41.34 -144.26 49.51
N ALA A 39 -42.51 -144.04 48.91
CA ALA A 39 -42.66 -143.46 47.57
C ALA A 39 -41.92 -142.11 47.45
N THR A 40 -40.83 -142.07 46.67
CA THR A 40 -40.07 -140.85 46.35
C THR A 40 -40.48 -140.32 44.97
N SER A 41 -41.10 -139.13 44.91
CA SER A 41 -41.36 -138.46 43.63
C SER A 41 -40.05 -137.97 42.99
N SER A 42 -39.89 -138.16 41.67
CA SER A 42 -38.67 -137.82 40.91
C SER A 42 -39.02 -137.13 39.57
N TYR A 43 -38.11 -136.31 39.06
CA TYR A 43 -38.22 -135.72 37.72
C TYR A 43 -37.79 -136.72 36.64
N SER A 44 -38.43 -136.69 35.48
CA SER A 44 -38.02 -137.47 34.32
C SER A 44 -36.82 -136.84 33.61
N LEU A 45 -36.13 -137.62 32.78
CA LEU A 45 -35.07 -137.11 31.92
C LEU A 45 -35.57 -136.05 30.92
N GLU A 46 -36.84 -136.15 30.51
CA GLU A 46 -37.53 -135.16 29.69
C GLU A 46 -37.69 -133.81 30.42
N ASP A 47 -38.06 -133.85 31.71
CA ASP A 47 -38.20 -132.65 32.53
C ASP A 47 -36.86 -131.90 32.69
N ILE A 48 -35.76 -132.65 32.82
CA ILE A 48 -34.42 -132.11 32.92
C ILE A 48 -33.98 -131.48 31.59
N TYR A 49 -34.21 -132.16 30.46
CA TYR A 49 -33.92 -131.63 29.13
C TYR A 49 -34.68 -130.32 28.85
N SER A 50 -36.00 -130.32 29.12
CA SER A 50 -36.86 -129.16 28.92
C SER A 50 -36.43 -127.96 29.78
N ARG A 51 -36.00 -128.19 31.03
CA ARG A 51 -35.48 -127.14 31.90
C ARG A 51 -34.22 -126.50 31.32
N LEU A 52 -33.30 -127.28 30.75
CA LEU A 52 -32.05 -126.78 30.17
C LEU A 52 -32.25 -126.12 28.80
N ASN A 53 -33.15 -126.65 27.97
CA ASN A 53 -33.34 -126.18 26.60
C ASN A 53 -34.26 -124.95 26.49
N ILE A 54 -35.35 -124.93 27.27
CA ILE A 54 -36.39 -123.87 27.19
C ILE A 54 -36.77 -123.26 28.54
N GLY A 55 -36.20 -123.73 29.65
CA GLY A 55 -36.36 -123.13 30.98
C GLY A 55 -37.52 -123.67 31.84
N THR A 56 -38.34 -124.58 31.33
CA THR A 56 -39.51 -125.15 32.03
C THR A 56 -39.27 -126.58 32.50
N ALA A 57 -39.63 -126.91 33.75
CA ALA A 57 -39.69 -128.30 34.23
C ALA A 57 -41.17 -128.71 34.39
N GLY A 58 -41.53 -129.94 34.04
CA GLY A 58 -42.82 -130.54 34.40
C GLY A 58 -42.90 -130.86 35.90
N PRO A 59 -44.05 -131.37 36.41
CA PRO A 59 -44.17 -131.79 37.81
C PRO A 59 -43.44 -133.12 38.07
N PRO A 60 -42.85 -133.33 39.27
CA PRO A 60 -42.23 -134.61 39.61
C PRO A 60 -43.29 -135.73 39.71
N GLY A 61 -43.01 -136.89 39.11
CA GLY A 61 -43.90 -138.05 39.12
C GLY A 61 -43.51 -139.09 40.19
N THR A 62 -44.45 -139.95 40.61
CA THR A 62 -44.14 -141.11 41.45
C THR A 62 -43.55 -142.23 40.60
N PHE A 63 -42.39 -142.75 40.99
CA PHE A 63 -41.77 -143.87 40.30
C PHE A 63 -42.70 -145.09 40.35
N THR A 64 -43.11 -145.58 39.18
CA THR A 64 -43.90 -146.80 39.04
C THR A 64 -43.04 -147.80 38.28
N GLU A 65 -42.81 -148.98 38.87
CA GLU A 65 -42.01 -150.02 38.24
C GLU A 65 -42.70 -150.50 36.95
N PRO A 66 -42.04 -150.42 35.79
CA PRO A 66 -42.69 -150.74 34.53
C PRO A 66 -42.95 -152.24 34.42
N SER A 67 -44.18 -152.62 34.05
CA SER A 67 -44.60 -154.02 33.87
C SER A 67 -44.06 -154.68 32.58
N ALA A 68 -43.36 -153.92 31.73
CA ALA A 68 -42.68 -154.41 30.54
C ALA A 68 -41.43 -153.56 30.23
N GLY A 69 -40.43 -154.18 29.60
CA GLY A 69 -39.25 -153.46 29.11
C GLY A 69 -39.61 -152.42 28.02
N PRO A 70 -38.82 -151.34 27.88
CA PRO A 70 -39.15 -150.24 26.98
C PRO A 70 -39.19 -150.71 25.51
N THR A 71 -40.34 -150.54 24.85
CA THR A 71 -40.58 -150.99 23.46
C THR A 71 -40.48 -149.87 22.40
N ALA A 72 -40.27 -148.61 22.79
CA ALA A 72 -39.87 -147.50 21.92
C ALA A 72 -39.25 -146.35 22.74
N GLY A 73 -38.17 -145.74 22.24
CA GLY A 73 -37.45 -144.65 22.92
C GLY A 73 -38.24 -143.34 22.89
N THR A 74 -39.05 -143.09 23.91
CA THR A 74 -39.84 -141.86 24.08
C THR A 74 -39.15 -140.80 24.94
N MET A 75 -37.91 -141.02 25.40
CA MET A 75 -37.16 -140.07 26.24
C MET A 75 -35.84 -139.65 25.59
N HIS A 76 -35.42 -138.41 25.83
CA HIS A 76 -34.10 -137.92 25.47
C HIS A 76 -32.98 -138.75 26.09
N THR A 77 -31.94 -139.00 25.30
CA THR A 77 -30.74 -139.69 25.75
C THR A 77 -29.94 -138.82 26.72
N LEU A 78 -29.14 -139.45 27.59
CA LEU A 78 -28.22 -138.73 28.46
C LEU A 78 -27.24 -137.83 27.67
N ASN A 79 -26.87 -138.21 26.44
CA ASN A 79 -26.01 -137.42 25.57
C ASN A 79 -26.71 -136.15 25.07
N GLU A 80 -28.00 -136.22 24.71
CA GLU A 80 -28.79 -135.05 24.31
C GLU A 80 -29.01 -134.09 25.48
N ILE A 81 -29.21 -134.61 26.69
CA ILE A 81 -29.31 -133.83 27.92
C ILE A 81 -27.97 -133.14 28.24
N MET A 82 -26.87 -133.87 28.19
CA MET A 82 -25.53 -133.31 28.41
C MET A 82 -25.14 -132.29 27.35
N GLY A 83 -25.61 -132.44 26.10
CA GLY A 83 -25.40 -131.45 25.03
C GLY A 83 -26.11 -130.11 25.26
N LYS A 84 -27.13 -130.07 26.13
CA LYS A 84 -27.82 -128.83 26.56
C LYS A 84 -27.32 -128.29 27.89
N ALA A 85 -26.60 -129.09 28.66
CA ALA A 85 -26.00 -128.63 29.90
C ALA A 85 -24.97 -127.53 29.58
N PRO A 86 -24.87 -126.47 30.41
CA PRO A 86 -23.86 -125.46 30.22
C PRO A 86 -22.46 -126.10 30.18
N VAL A 87 -21.52 -125.49 29.45
CA VAL A 87 -20.10 -125.89 29.41
C VAL A 87 -19.22 -124.79 30.01
N VAL A 88 -18.11 -125.18 30.64
CA VAL A 88 -17.12 -124.22 31.17
C VAL A 88 -16.61 -123.33 30.05
N ASP A 89 -16.74 -122.01 30.26
CA ASP A 89 -16.29 -120.97 29.34
C ASP A 89 -15.33 -120.03 30.07
N ALA A 90 -14.10 -119.94 29.56
CA ALA A 90 -13.08 -119.04 30.10
C ALA A 90 -13.41 -117.56 29.85
N GLY A 91 -14.21 -117.24 28.83
CA GLY A 91 -14.72 -115.90 28.55
C GLY A 91 -16.07 -115.60 29.24
N GLY A 92 -16.57 -116.52 30.06
CA GLY A 92 -17.84 -116.36 30.75
C GLY A 92 -17.84 -115.18 31.72
N ALA A 93 -18.98 -114.52 31.88
CA ALA A 93 -19.12 -113.37 32.77
C ALA A 93 -18.71 -113.72 34.21
N SER A 94 -17.96 -112.83 34.85
CA SER A 94 -17.74 -112.85 36.29
C SER A 94 -18.89 -112.13 37.01
N ALA A 95 -18.95 -112.25 38.33
CA ALA A 95 -19.90 -111.45 39.11
C ALA A 95 -19.68 -109.94 38.88
N GLY A 96 -18.45 -109.51 38.63
CA GLY A 96 -18.11 -108.11 38.36
C GLY A 96 -18.60 -107.57 37.01
N ASP A 97 -19.01 -108.43 36.08
CA ASP A 97 -19.49 -108.03 34.75
C ASP A 97 -21.01 -107.90 34.69
N VAL A 98 -21.72 -108.50 35.66
CA VAL A 98 -23.17 -108.50 35.74
C VAL A 98 -23.63 -107.49 36.78
N MET A 99 -24.65 -106.70 36.43
CA MET A 99 -25.23 -105.67 37.32
C MET A 99 -25.57 -106.23 38.72
N ALA A 100 -25.25 -105.45 39.74
CA ALA A 100 -25.44 -105.81 41.13
C ALA A 100 -26.87 -106.29 41.41
N GLY A 101 -27.00 -107.46 42.05
CA GLY A 101 -28.31 -108.04 42.40
C GLY A 101 -29.04 -108.76 41.27
N LYS A 102 -28.50 -108.78 40.03
CA LYS A 102 -29.03 -109.64 38.95
C LYS A 102 -28.42 -111.03 39.04
N THR A 103 -29.25 -112.05 38.87
CA THR A 103 -28.81 -113.46 38.87
C THR A 103 -28.37 -113.87 37.47
N PHE A 104 -27.28 -114.64 37.39
CA PHE A 104 -26.81 -115.26 36.15
C PHE A 104 -26.22 -116.65 36.44
N TRP A 105 -26.08 -117.48 35.41
CA TRP A 105 -25.36 -118.75 35.54
C TRP A 105 -23.90 -118.53 35.15
N GLY A 106 -23.00 -118.67 36.12
CA GLY A 106 -21.57 -118.54 35.87
C GLY A 106 -21.02 -119.76 35.16
N LEU A 107 -20.21 -119.51 34.12
CA LEU A 107 -19.59 -120.54 33.29
C LEU A 107 -18.09 -120.69 33.53
N THR A 108 -17.47 -119.83 34.34
CA THR A 108 -16.02 -119.85 34.56
C THR A 108 -15.59 -120.97 35.50
N SER A 109 -14.36 -121.47 35.30
CA SER A 109 -13.74 -122.43 36.23
C SER A 109 -13.52 -121.77 37.60
N GLY A 110 -14.23 -122.24 38.62
CA GLY A 110 -14.29 -121.64 39.96
C GLY A 110 -15.47 -120.70 40.22
N GLY A 111 -16.24 -120.38 39.17
CA GLY A 111 -17.46 -119.58 39.23
C GLY A 111 -18.70 -120.29 38.66
N TRP A 112 -18.68 -121.62 38.62
CA TRP A 112 -19.74 -122.44 38.02
C TRP A 112 -21.04 -122.40 38.81
N GLY A 113 -22.18 -122.22 38.14
CA GLY A 113 -23.51 -122.31 38.75
C GLY A 113 -24.20 -120.96 38.99
N PRO A 114 -25.34 -120.93 39.71
CA PRO A 114 -26.07 -119.69 39.98
C PRO A 114 -25.23 -118.68 40.78
N ARG A 115 -25.09 -117.48 40.24
CA ARG A 115 -24.35 -116.37 40.86
C ARG A 115 -25.14 -115.08 40.80
N ILE A 116 -24.76 -114.15 41.68
CA ILE A 116 -25.32 -112.81 41.72
C ILE A 116 -24.25 -111.83 41.24
N GLY A 117 -24.63 -110.95 40.32
CA GLY A 117 -23.78 -109.86 39.84
C GLY A 117 -23.41 -108.88 40.96
N THR A 118 -22.27 -108.23 40.81
CA THR A 118 -21.69 -107.25 41.74
C THR A 118 -21.30 -105.95 41.05
N LEU A 119 -21.50 -105.80 39.74
CA LEU A 119 -21.22 -104.55 39.02
C LEU A 119 -22.15 -103.44 39.51
N ALA A 120 -21.61 -102.47 40.23
CA ALA A 120 -22.45 -101.46 40.84
C ALA A 120 -23.00 -100.45 39.81
N THR A 121 -24.25 -100.03 40.00
CA THR A 121 -24.78 -98.84 39.35
C THR A 121 -24.14 -97.60 39.96
N ARG A 122 -23.74 -96.66 39.10
CA ARG A 122 -23.04 -95.43 39.47
C ARG A 122 -23.70 -94.23 38.78
N THR A 123 -23.43 -93.04 39.32
CA THR A 123 -23.83 -91.76 38.73
C THR A 123 -22.55 -90.96 38.52
N VAL A 124 -22.44 -90.29 37.36
CA VAL A 124 -21.29 -89.44 37.07
C VAL A 124 -21.36 -88.17 37.90
N SER A 125 -20.24 -87.77 38.50
CA SER A 125 -20.10 -86.53 39.27
C SER A 125 -19.08 -85.60 38.62
N ASN A 126 -19.39 -84.31 38.52
CA ASN A 126 -18.45 -83.26 38.09
C ASN A 126 -17.47 -82.80 39.20
N ALA A 127 -17.58 -83.34 40.41
CA ALA A 127 -16.68 -82.99 41.52
C ALA A 127 -15.32 -83.71 41.43
N THR A 128 -15.19 -84.72 40.56
CA THR A 128 -14.01 -85.57 40.43
C THR A 128 -13.67 -85.83 38.97
N VAL A 129 -12.38 -85.85 38.64
CA VAL A 129 -11.91 -86.17 37.28
C VAL A 129 -11.81 -87.68 36.99
N SER A 130 -12.01 -88.53 38.00
CA SER A 130 -11.97 -89.99 37.89
C SER A 130 -13.29 -90.59 38.35
N GLN A 131 -13.80 -91.56 37.61
CA GLN A 131 -15.03 -92.28 37.93
C GLN A 131 -14.69 -93.75 38.21
N ALA A 132 -15.29 -94.32 39.26
CA ALA A 132 -15.10 -95.73 39.57
C ALA A 132 -15.70 -96.62 38.48
N ALA A 133 -15.14 -97.82 38.29
CA ALA A 133 -15.75 -98.81 37.40
C ALA A 133 -17.19 -99.14 37.85
N GLY A 134 -18.10 -99.27 36.90
CA GLY A 134 -19.52 -99.48 37.17
C GLY A 134 -20.38 -99.34 35.93
N TYR A 135 -21.67 -99.61 36.10
CA TYR A 135 -22.69 -99.36 35.09
C TYR A 135 -23.23 -97.94 35.24
N TYR A 136 -23.31 -97.20 34.13
CA TYR A 136 -23.87 -95.86 34.05
C TYR A 136 -25.03 -95.87 33.05
N SER A 137 -26.19 -95.35 33.46
CA SER A 137 -27.32 -95.12 32.54
C SER A 137 -26.97 -94.04 31.51
N ALA A 138 -27.72 -93.93 30.41
CA ALA A 138 -27.54 -92.82 29.47
C ALA A 138 -27.74 -91.46 30.18
N PHE A 139 -26.86 -90.49 29.89
CA PHE A 139 -26.90 -89.14 30.45
C PHE A 139 -26.34 -88.11 29.46
N ASN A 140 -26.52 -86.82 29.74
CA ASN A 140 -25.92 -85.72 28.98
C ASN A 140 -24.85 -85.00 29.83
N LEU A 141 -23.64 -84.84 29.30
CA LEU A 141 -22.53 -84.21 30.02
C LEU A 141 -22.82 -82.77 30.45
N SER A 142 -23.61 -81.99 29.70
CA SER A 142 -23.97 -80.61 30.08
C SER A 142 -24.92 -80.54 31.28
N THR A 143 -25.65 -81.63 31.56
CA THR A 143 -26.46 -81.75 32.78
C THR A 143 -25.63 -82.17 34.00
N VAL A 144 -24.49 -82.83 33.76
CA VAL A 144 -23.54 -83.24 34.80
C VAL A 144 -22.66 -82.06 35.22
N ASP A 145 -22.16 -81.28 34.26
CA ASP A 145 -21.42 -80.05 34.51
C ASP A 145 -22.03 -78.87 33.74
N PRO A 146 -22.80 -77.99 34.41
CA PRO A 146 -23.36 -76.79 33.79
C PRO A 146 -22.29 -75.86 33.20
N ASN A 147 -21.03 -75.97 33.63
CA ASN A 147 -19.95 -75.16 33.08
C ASN A 147 -19.48 -75.63 31.70
N LEU A 148 -19.86 -76.84 31.26
CA LEU A 148 -19.68 -77.31 29.89
C LEU A 148 -20.68 -76.62 28.95
N ALA A 149 -20.55 -75.30 28.86
CA ALA A 149 -21.39 -74.40 28.09
C ALA A 149 -20.55 -73.60 27.12
N THR A 150 -21.13 -73.22 25.98
CA THR A 150 -20.44 -72.50 24.90
C THR A 150 -19.78 -71.20 25.39
N GLY A 151 -20.46 -70.48 26.29
CA GLY A 151 -20.00 -69.22 26.89
C GLY A 151 -18.85 -69.34 27.91
N ASN A 152 -18.39 -70.55 28.23
CA ASN A 152 -17.23 -70.77 29.11
C ASN A 152 -16.00 -71.28 28.33
N ILE A 153 -16.16 -71.57 27.03
CA ILE A 153 -15.12 -72.18 26.19
C ILE A 153 -14.66 -71.14 25.17
N ILE A 154 -13.34 -71.04 24.99
CA ILE A 154 -12.73 -70.13 24.01
C ILE A 154 -13.17 -70.50 22.59
N SER A 155 -13.54 -69.50 21.80
CA SER A 155 -13.94 -69.67 20.41
C SER A 155 -12.88 -70.40 19.58
N GLY A 156 -13.32 -71.30 18.70
CA GLY A 156 -12.45 -72.18 17.92
C GLY A 156 -11.93 -73.40 18.69
N LYS A 157 -12.24 -73.55 19.98
CA LYS A 157 -12.03 -74.79 20.75
C LYS A 157 -13.36 -75.53 20.93
N SER A 158 -13.26 -76.85 21.11
CA SER A 158 -14.40 -77.72 21.42
C SER A 158 -14.00 -78.67 22.55
N ILE A 159 -14.85 -78.79 23.56
CA ILE A 159 -14.69 -79.73 24.68
C ILE A 159 -15.91 -80.65 24.66
N PHE A 160 -15.69 -81.95 24.47
CA PHE A 160 -16.74 -82.97 24.34
C PHE A 160 -17.86 -82.62 23.33
N GLY A 161 -17.49 -81.98 22.21
CA GLY A 161 -18.44 -81.61 21.15
C GLY A 161 -19.18 -80.29 21.38
N VAL A 162 -19.00 -79.61 22.51
CA VAL A 162 -19.55 -78.26 22.77
C VAL A 162 -18.58 -77.20 22.22
N PRO A 163 -18.96 -76.43 21.18
CA PRO A 163 -18.10 -75.39 20.61
C PRO A 163 -18.05 -74.14 21.50
N GLY A 164 -16.88 -73.54 21.63
CA GLY A 164 -16.72 -72.30 22.39
C GLY A 164 -17.20 -71.05 21.64
N SER A 165 -17.70 -70.07 22.40
CA SER A 165 -18.10 -68.75 21.90
C SER A 165 -17.36 -67.57 22.55
N VAL A 166 -16.50 -67.82 23.54
CA VAL A 166 -15.75 -66.75 24.23
C VAL A 166 -14.65 -66.22 23.33
N LEU A 167 -14.69 -64.92 23.03
CA LEU A 167 -13.59 -64.23 22.35
C LEU A 167 -12.55 -63.79 23.39
N GLN A 168 -11.32 -64.26 23.24
CA GLN A 168 -10.23 -63.87 24.12
C GLN A 168 -9.73 -62.47 23.77
N ALA A 169 -9.54 -61.61 24.78
CA ALA A 169 -8.89 -60.32 24.60
C ALA A 169 -7.39 -60.52 24.36
N THR A 170 -6.90 -60.18 23.17
CA THR A 170 -5.49 -60.33 22.77
C THR A 170 -4.82 -59.01 22.41
N GLY A 171 -5.45 -57.86 22.72
CA GLY A 171 -4.89 -56.54 22.43
C GLY A 171 -3.58 -56.27 23.18
N THR A 172 -2.73 -55.38 22.64
CA THR A 172 -1.44 -55.00 23.22
C THR A 172 -1.44 -53.64 23.92
N ALA A 173 -2.61 -53.00 24.04
CA ALA A 173 -2.73 -51.70 24.68
C ALA A 173 -2.23 -51.74 26.13
N ALA A 174 -1.52 -50.70 26.53
CA ALA A 174 -1.19 -50.36 27.91
C ALA A 174 -2.14 -49.27 28.42
N ALA A 175 -2.14 -49.02 29.74
CA ALA A 175 -2.96 -47.96 30.33
C ALA A 175 -2.71 -46.59 29.67
N GLY A 176 -1.47 -46.28 29.31
CA GLY A 176 -1.10 -45.04 28.61
C GLY A 176 -1.67 -44.88 27.20
N ASP A 177 -2.14 -45.97 26.57
CA ASP A 177 -2.71 -45.96 25.21
C ASP A 177 -4.23 -45.71 25.21
N VAL A 178 -4.87 -45.78 26.37
CA VAL A 178 -6.33 -45.71 26.53
C VAL A 178 -6.71 -44.51 27.38
N LEU A 179 -7.76 -43.80 26.97
CA LEU A 179 -8.27 -42.62 27.69
C LEU A 179 -8.59 -42.93 29.15
N SER A 180 -8.26 -42.01 30.06
CA SER A 180 -8.42 -42.16 31.51
C SER A 180 -9.86 -42.42 31.98
N THR A 181 -10.85 -42.08 31.16
CA THR A 181 -12.28 -42.33 31.42
C THR A 181 -12.77 -43.65 30.83
N LYS A 182 -11.89 -44.45 30.24
CA LYS A 182 -12.21 -45.72 29.57
C LYS A 182 -11.45 -46.86 30.24
N THR A 183 -11.98 -48.07 30.07
CA THR A 183 -11.35 -49.32 30.51
C THR A 183 -11.10 -50.22 29.31
N PHE A 184 -10.06 -51.06 29.38
CA PHE A 184 -9.76 -52.05 28.36
C PHE A 184 -9.39 -53.40 28.98
N SER A 185 -9.40 -54.46 28.17
CA SER A 185 -8.95 -55.80 28.56
C SER A 185 -7.89 -56.26 27.56
N ASN A 186 -6.88 -56.96 28.04
CA ASN A 186 -5.82 -57.57 27.23
C ASN A 186 -5.56 -59.00 27.71
N TYR A 187 -4.48 -59.61 27.21
CA TYR A 187 -4.13 -61.00 27.55
C TYR A 187 -3.79 -61.19 29.05
N THR A 188 -3.35 -60.15 29.75
CA THR A 188 -2.88 -60.23 31.14
C THR A 188 -3.90 -59.75 32.17
N ALA A 189 -4.82 -58.86 31.81
CA ALA A 189 -5.80 -58.29 32.74
C ALA A 189 -7.09 -57.84 32.05
N THR A 190 -8.20 -57.90 32.79
CA THR A 190 -9.52 -57.45 32.36
C THR A 190 -9.96 -56.20 33.12
N GLY A 191 -10.55 -55.23 32.42
CA GLY A 191 -11.10 -54.02 33.06
C GLY A 191 -10.03 -53.04 33.56
N VAL A 192 -8.85 -53.01 32.93
CA VAL A 192 -7.76 -52.09 33.27
C VAL A 192 -8.19 -50.66 32.92
N PRO A 193 -8.09 -49.70 33.85
CA PRO A 193 -8.37 -48.30 33.55
C PRO A 193 -7.30 -47.72 32.63
N GLY A 194 -7.72 -46.92 31.65
CA GLY A 194 -6.81 -46.09 30.88
C GLY A 194 -6.16 -45.01 31.74
N ALA A 195 -5.08 -44.42 31.23
CA ALA A 195 -4.31 -43.37 31.86
C ALA A 195 -4.07 -42.17 30.93
N MET A 196 -4.42 -42.26 29.65
CA MET A 196 -4.23 -41.17 28.68
C MET A 196 -5.15 -39.98 29.01
N PRO A 197 -4.62 -38.79 29.28
CA PRO A 197 -5.43 -37.59 29.49
C PRO A 197 -6.15 -37.17 28.21
N ASN A 198 -7.38 -36.67 28.35
CA ASN A 198 -8.08 -35.94 27.30
C ASN A 198 -8.04 -34.44 27.61
N ASN A 199 -7.14 -33.70 26.95
CA ASN A 199 -7.00 -32.26 27.14
C ASN A 199 -8.07 -31.43 26.38
N GLY A 200 -9.02 -32.09 25.71
CA GLY A 200 -10.06 -31.43 24.94
C GLY A 200 -9.51 -30.60 23.77
N ALA A 201 -10.27 -29.57 23.39
CA ALA A 201 -9.82 -28.59 22.41
C ALA A 201 -8.83 -27.62 23.06
N VAL A 202 -7.60 -27.58 22.55
CA VAL A 202 -6.54 -26.69 23.03
C VAL A 202 -6.34 -25.55 22.03
N THR A 203 -6.52 -24.31 22.47
CA THR A 203 -6.20 -23.11 21.69
C THR A 203 -4.90 -22.49 22.21
N MET A 204 -3.94 -22.29 21.32
CA MET A 204 -2.65 -21.66 21.64
C MET A 204 -2.44 -20.46 20.72
N THR A 205 -2.05 -19.32 21.27
CA THR A 205 -1.70 -18.12 20.49
C THR A 205 -0.18 -18.06 20.37
N PRO A 206 0.41 -18.13 19.17
CA PRO A 206 1.85 -18.03 18.99
C PRO A 206 2.43 -16.77 19.64
N GLY A 207 3.66 -16.88 20.13
CA GLY A 207 4.36 -15.80 20.82
C GLY A 207 5.83 -15.76 20.45
N THR A 208 6.63 -15.04 21.23
CA THR A 208 8.08 -14.96 21.02
C THR A 208 8.84 -16.18 21.54
N ALA A 209 8.22 -16.98 22.41
CA ALA A 209 8.80 -18.17 23.00
C ALA A 209 8.04 -19.43 22.58
N ASP A 210 8.77 -20.54 22.53
CA ASP A 210 8.20 -21.87 22.28
C ASP A 210 7.17 -22.23 23.35
N GLN A 211 6.04 -22.76 22.92
CA GLN A 211 4.98 -23.23 23.80
C GLN A 211 4.83 -24.74 23.64
N SER A 212 5.05 -25.48 24.72
CA SER A 212 4.97 -26.94 24.71
C SER A 212 3.51 -27.42 24.62
N ILE A 213 3.27 -28.46 23.84
CA ILE A 213 1.97 -29.14 23.75
C ILE A 213 1.98 -30.31 24.74
N ALA A 214 1.09 -30.28 25.73
CA ALA A 214 1.03 -31.30 26.76
C ALA A 214 0.65 -32.69 26.22
N ALA A 215 1.08 -33.75 26.92
CA ALA A 215 0.69 -35.12 26.62
C ALA A 215 -0.82 -35.34 26.80
N GLY A 216 -1.40 -36.21 25.99
CA GLY A 216 -2.84 -36.51 25.91
C GLY A 216 -3.09 -37.37 24.67
N TYR A 217 -3.92 -36.88 23.73
CA TYR A 217 -3.92 -37.42 22.35
C TYR A 217 -2.60 -37.16 21.58
N HIS A 218 -1.68 -36.42 22.20
CA HIS A 218 -0.32 -36.19 21.74
C HIS A 218 0.68 -36.83 22.70
N ASN A 219 1.88 -37.14 22.23
CA ASN A 219 2.96 -37.71 23.05
C ASN A 219 3.67 -36.68 23.96
N GLY A 220 3.21 -35.43 24.00
CA GLY A 220 3.78 -34.36 24.81
C GLY A 220 5.10 -33.76 24.31
N SER A 221 5.62 -34.21 23.16
CA SER A 221 6.88 -33.70 22.59
C SER A 221 6.68 -32.60 21.55
N GLY A 222 5.43 -32.34 21.14
CA GLY A 222 5.09 -31.28 20.19
C GLY A 222 5.19 -29.89 20.82
N LYS A 223 5.37 -28.87 19.99
CA LYS A 223 5.36 -27.46 20.41
C LYS A 223 4.82 -26.54 19.32
N VAL A 224 4.28 -25.40 19.72
CA VAL A 224 4.10 -24.22 18.86
C VAL A 224 5.38 -23.39 19.00
N SER A 225 6.20 -23.36 17.95
CA SER A 225 7.46 -22.62 17.98
C SER A 225 7.21 -21.12 18.12
N GLY A 226 7.97 -20.47 18.99
CA GLY A 226 7.98 -19.03 19.10
C GLY A 226 8.80 -18.39 18.00
N ASP A 227 8.49 -17.14 17.67
CA ASP A 227 9.31 -16.32 16.78
C ASP A 227 9.76 -15.05 17.51
N ALA A 228 11.04 -14.95 17.79
CA ALA A 228 11.63 -13.77 18.43
C ALA A 228 11.41 -12.49 17.60
N ASN A 229 11.15 -12.61 16.30
CA ASN A 229 10.82 -11.49 15.43
C ASN A 229 9.38 -11.00 15.58
N LEU A 230 8.52 -11.69 16.34
CA LEU A 230 7.23 -11.16 16.80
C LEU A 230 7.43 -10.11 17.91
N ALA A 231 8.37 -9.20 17.71
CA ALA A 231 8.67 -8.08 18.58
C ALA A 231 7.91 -6.83 18.10
N THR A 232 7.52 -5.97 19.02
CA THR A 232 6.79 -4.72 18.73
C THR A 232 7.53 -3.85 17.70
N ALA A 233 8.86 -3.83 17.77
CA ALA A 233 9.75 -3.09 16.88
C ALA A 233 9.83 -3.63 15.44
N ASN A 234 9.25 -4.80 15.15
CA ASN A 234 9.18 -5.36 13.79
C ASN A 234 7.78 -5.20 13.17
N ILE A 235 6.78 -4.81 13.98
CA ILE A 235 5.38 -4.74 13.58
C ILE A 235 5.01 -3.26 13.39
N LYS A 236 4.25 -2.98 12.34
CA LYS A 236 3.73 -1.65 12.05
C LYS A 236 2.83 -1.14 13.18
N SER A 237 3.00 0.12 13.56
CA SER A 237 2.15 0.82 14.51
C SER A 237 0.68 0.77 14.09
N GLY A 238 -0.20 0.47 15.05
CA GLY A 238 -1.64 0.23 14.85
C GLY A 238 -2.01 -1.18 14.39
N ALA A 239 -1.05 -2.01 13.94
CA ALA A 239 -1.29 -3.43 13.70
C ALA A 239 -1.03 -4.24 14.99
N THR A 240 -1.77 -5.35 15.15
CA THR A 240 -1.56 -6.32 16.23
C THR A 240 -1.47 -7.72 15.62
N ILE A 241 -0.37 -8.43 15.87
CA ILE A 241 -0.15 -9.80 15.39
C ILE A 241 -0.02 -10.69 16.63
N PHE A 242 -0.92 -11.66 16.77
CA PHE A 242 -0.99 -12.57 17.93
C PHE A 242 -0.96 -11.86 19.31
N GLY A 243 -1.60 -10.69 19.41
CA GLY A 243 -1.65 -9.88 20.63
C GLY A 243 -0.46 -8.95 20.85
N VAL A 244 0.57 -8.99 19.99
CA VAL A 244 1.70 -8.05 20.02
C VAL A 244 1.39 -6.82 19.17
N SER A 245 1.22 -5.67 19.81
CA SER A 245 1.00 -4.39 19.12
C SER A 245 2.29 -3.80 18.57
N GLY A 246 2.27 -3.36 17.32
CA GLY A 246 3.45 -2.79 16.67
C GLY A 246 3.79 -1.37 17.10
N SER A 247 5.08 -1.02 16.98
CA SER A 247 5.60 0.32 17.29
C SER A 247 6.30 1.00 16.10
N VAL A 248 6.45 0.32 14.96
CA VAL A 248 7.12 0.90 13.77
C VAL A 248 6.21 1.91 13.09
N LEU A 249 6.61 3.17 13.06
CA LEU A 249 5.94 4.20 12.27
C LEU A 249 6.36 4.07 10.80
N GLN A 250 5.38 4.04 9.90
CA GLN A 250 5.64 4.04 8.46
C GLN A 250 6.03 5.44 8.01
N ALA A 251 7.12 5.56 7.23
CA ALA A 251 7.47 6.81 6.58
C ALA A 251 6.45 7.13 5.47
N THR A 252 5.73 8.26 5.61
CA THR A 252 4.67 8.68 4.67
C THR A 252 4.94 10.04 4.02
N GLY A 253 6.09 10.65 4.28
CA GLY A 253 6.46 11.95 3.67
C GLY A 253 6.55 11.87 2.15
N THR A 254 6.39 13.01 1.48
CA THR A 254 6.41 13.13 -0.01
C THR A 254 7.72 13.67 -0.56
N ALA A 255 8.71 13.95 0.30
CA ALA A 255 10.00 14.48 -0.13
C ALA A 255 10.67 13.51 -1.13
N GLY A 256 11.16 14.07 -2.23
CA GLY A 256 12.10 13.42 -3.14
C GLY A 256 13.55 13.77 -2.78
N ALA A 257 14.51 13.16 -3.47
CA ALA A 257 15.93 13.44 -3.23
C ALA A 257 16.26 14.94 -3.42
N GLY A 258 15.64 15.60 -4.40
CA GLY A 258 15.81 17.02 -4.66
C GLY A 258 15.28 17.95 -3.56
N ASP A 259 14.48 17.45 -2.62
CA ASP A 259 13.91 18.23 -1.51
C ASP A 259 14.78 18.17 -0.24
N VAL A 260 15.80 17.31 -0.21
CA VAL A 260 16.63 17.04 0.95
C VAL A 260 18.08 17.37 0.64
N LEU A 261 18.76 18.06 1.57
CA LEU A 261 20.15 18.48 1.41
C LEU A 261 21.09 17.29 1.17
N THR A 262 22.06 17.48 0.27
CA THR A 262 23.16 16.54 0.05
C THR A 262 23.87 16.22 1.38
N GLY A 263 24.11 14.94 1.62
CA GLY A 263 24.70 14.43 2.87
C GLY A 263 23.70 14.18 4.00
N LYS A 264 22.41 14.51 3.81
CA LYS A 264 21.32 14.08 4.70
C LYS A 264 20.58 12.89 4.10
N THR A 265 20.00 12.05 4.95
CA THR A 265 19.14 10.94 4.54
C THR A 265 17.69 11.20 4.91
N PHE A 266 16.76 10.61 4.16
CA PHE A 266 15.33 10.64 4.43
C PHE A 266 14.69 9.30 4.06
N SER A 267 13.47 9.07 4.52
CA SER A 267 12.66 7.91 4.13
C SER A 267 11.27 8.38 3.73
N ASN A 268 10.68 7.74 2.71
CA ASN A 268 9.33 8.05 2.23
C ASN A 268 8.57 6.75 1.94
N SER A 269 7.38 6.88 1.32
CA SER A 269 6.54 5.71 0.98
C SER A 269 7.17 4.75 -0.03
N VAL A 270 8.20 5.18 -0.76
CA VAL A 270 8.86 4.39 -1.82
C VAL A 270 10.08 3.65 -1.27
N ALA A 271 10.95 4.31 -0.52
CA ALA A 271 12.16 3.69 0.03
C ALA A 271 12.68 4.37 1.30
N ASN A 272 13.42 3.58 2.10
CA ASN A 272 14.07 4.02 3.33
C ASN A 272 15.53 4.41 3.08
N ASN A 273 16.07 5.27 3.94
CA ASN A 273 17.47 5.70 3.93
C ASN A 273 17.96 6.23 2.56
N GLN A 274 17.10 6.96 1.86
CA GLN A 274 17.45 7.64 0.62
C GLN A 274 18.34 8.85 0.90
N ASN A 275 19.23 9.16 -0.04
CA ASN A 275 20.13 10.29 0.07
C ASN A 275 19.50 11.54 -0.56
N GLY A 276 19.61 12.67 0.12
CA GLY A 276 19.29 13.98 -0.45
C GLY A 276 20.27 14.40 -1.54
N SER A 277 19.78 15.16 -2.52
CA SER A 277 20.54 15.70 -3.65
C SER A 277 20.45 17.23 -3.77
N MET A 278 19.74 17.92 -2.87
CA MET A 278 19.66 19.37 -2.87
C MET A 278 21.02 19.97 -2.48
N ALA A 279 21.62 20.76 -3.38
CA ALA A 279 22.86 21.45 -3.11
C ALA A 279 22.68 22.48 -1.98
N ASN A 280 23.69 22.57 -1.10
CA ASN A 280 23.81 23.66 -0.15
C ASN A 280 24.79 24.70 -0.70
N ASN A 281 24.26 25.85 -1.10
CA ASN A 281 25.03 26.92 -1.73
C ASN A 281 25.66 27.87 -0.70
N GLY A 282 25.52 27.59 0.60
CA GLY A 282 26.09 28.38 1.69
C GLY A 282 25.18 29.52 2.13
N SER A 283 25.77 30.64 2.55
CA SER A 283 25.02 31.86 2.91
C SER A 283 24.69 32.66 1.66
N GLY A 284 23.43 33.10 1.54
CA GLY A 284 23.08 34.13 0.57
C GLY A 284 23.81 35.45 0.85
N GLY A 285 23.89 36.31 -0.16
CA GLY A 285 24.65 37.55 -0.10
C GLY A 285 24.02 38.70 -0.89
N THR A 286 24.77 39.81 -0.99
CA THR A 286 24.38 40.94 -1.84
C THR A 286 24.79 40.69 -3.28
N ILE A 287 23.85 40.90 -4.20
CA ILE A 287 24.06 40.86 -5.65
C ILE A 287 24.15 42.31 -6.13
N VAL A 288 25.24 42.64 -6.80
CA VAL A 288 25.45 43.94 -7.45
C VAL A 288 25.04 43.78 -8.92
N PRO A 289 24.00 44.46 -9.41
CA PRO A 289 23.57 44.32 -10.81
C PRO A 289 24.70 44.57 -11.81
N GLY A 290 24.64 43.88 -12.96
CA GLY A 290 25.61 44.00 -14.05
C GLY A 290 24.91 44.21 -15.39
N THR A 291 25.68 44.28 -16.46
CA THR A 291 25.16 44.41 -17.84
C THR A 291 24.72 43.08 -18.45
N VAL A 292 24.91 41.97 -17.72
CA VAL A 292 24.52 40.61 -18.11
C VAL A 292 23.78 39.93 -16.95
N ASP A 293 22.98 38.90 -17.28
CA ASP A 293 22.23 38.13 -16.29
C ASP A 293 23.14 37.46 -15.26
N GLN A 294 22.80 37.64 -13.99
CA GLN A 294 23.48 36.98 -12.87
C GLN A 294 22.62 35.84 -12.34
N THR A 295 22.91 34.64 -12.82
CA THR A 295 22.20 33.42 -12.43
C THR A 295 22.79 32.84 -11.15
N LEU A 296 21.95 32.67 -10.13
CA LEU A 296 22.31 31.93 -8.92
C LEU A 296 22.12 30.43 -9.14
N ALA A 297 23.00 29.62 -8.55
CA ALA A 297 22.82 28.17 -8.55
C ALA A 297 21.51 27.78 -7.84
N ALA A 298 20.80 26.81 -8.42
CA ALA A 298 19.66 26.19 -7.77
C ALA A 298 20.11 25.44 -6.49
N GLY A 299 19.27 25.45 -5.46
CA GLY A 299 19.57 24.80 -4.18
C GLY A 299 19.20 25.66 -2.98
N TYR A 300 19.66 25.23 -1.81
CA TYR A 300 19.39 25.90 -0.55
C TYR A 300 20.43 26.99 -0.26
N TRP A 301 19.94 28.17 0.10
CA TRP A 301 20.73 29.28 0.61
C TRP A 301 20.30 29.57 2.04
N SER A 302 21.24 29.52 2.97
CA SER A 302 20.95 29.68 4.42
C SER A 302 20.53 31.09 4.83
N ASN A 303 20.76 32.08 3.96
CA ASN A 303 20.32 33.47 4.11
C ASN A 303 19.72 33.98 2.80
N ALA A 304 18.99 35.08 2.86
CA ALA A 304 18.44 35.73 1.67
C ALA A 304 19.55 36.22 0.73
N ASN A 305 19.31 36.09 -0.57
CA ASN A 305 20.06 36.82 -1.59
C ASN A 305 19.37 38.16 -1.82
N THR A 306 20.12 39.27 -1.79
CA THR A 306 19.58 40.62 -1.91
C THR A 306 20.22 41.34 -3.09
N VAL A 307 19.42 41.66 -4.10
CA VAL A 307 19.82 42.61 -5.14
C VAL A 307 19.62 44.02 -4.57
N LYS A 308 20.72 44.78 -4.38
CA LYS A 308 20.59 46.14 -3.85
C LYS A 308 19.96 47.05 -4.91
N GLY A 309 18.95 47.82 -4.51
CA GLY A 309 18.48 48.95 -5.30
C GLY A 309 19.51 50.08 -5.32
N ASP A 310 19.38 50.95 -6.32
CA ASP A 310 20.17 52.18 -6.43
C ASP A 310 19.22 53.39 -6.34
N ALA A 311 19.45 54.26 -5.37
CA ALA A 311 18.64 55.47 -5.19
C ALA A 311 18.76 56.45 -6.38
N ASN A 312 19.83 56.32 -7.18
CA ASN A 312 20.05 57.09 -8.39
C ASN A 312 19.35 56.49 -9.63
N LEU A 313 18.65 55.36 -9.51
CA LEU A 313 17.81 54.80 -10.58
C LEU A 313 16.51 55.62 -10.74
N LEU A 314 16.68 56.88 -11.11
CA LEU A 314 15.63 57.86 -11.33
C LEU A 314 15.53 58.17 -12.83
N PRO A 315 14.32 58.42 -13.38
CA PRO A 315 14.17 58.79 -14.80
C PRO A 315 15.08 59.94 -15.24
N GLY A 316 15.25 60.96 -14.40
CA GLY A 316 16.09 62.12 -14.68
C GLY A 316 17.60 61.85 -14.75
N ASN A 317 18.07 60.68 -14.30
CA ASN A 317 19.47 60.24 -14.41
C ASN A 317 19.70 59.31 -15.61
N ILE A 318 18.64 58.91 -16.30
CA ILE A 318 18.69 57.99 -17.44
C ILE A 318 18.36 58.79 -18.70
N VAL A 319 19.14 58.59 -19.76
CA VAL A 319 18.97 59.30 -21.04
C VAL A 319 17.58 59.04 -21.61
N SER A 320 16.92 60.09 -22.09
CA SER A 320 15.60 60.02 -22.71
C SER A 320 15.57 59.03 -23.87
N GLY A 321 14.62 58.09 -23.84
CA GLY A 321 14.47 57.01 -24.82
C GLY A 321 15.13 55.68 -24.39
N GLU A 322 16.00 55.69 -23.39
CA GLU A 322 16.60 54.48 -22.82
C GLU A 322 15.76 53.94 -21.65
N THR A 323 15.93 52.67 -21.31
CA THR A 323 15.28 52.04 -20.14
C THR A 323 16.27 51.15 -19.39
N ILE A 324 16.41 51.36 -18.08
CA ILE A 324 17.27 50.55 -17.19
C ILE A 324 16.39 49.95 -16.10
N PHE A 325 16.36 48.60 -16.00
CA PHE A 325 15.52 47.85 -15.05
C PHE A 325 14.03 48.25 -15.06
N GLY A 326 13.49 48.62 -16.22
CA GLY A 326 12.09 49.05 -16.39
C GLY A 326 11.83 50.53 -16.08
N VAL A 327 12.83 51.32 -15.68
CA VAL A 327 12.72 52.78 -15.51
C VAL A 327 13.09 53.47 -16.82
N THR A 328 12.11 54.10 -17.46
CA THR A 328 12.32 54.87 -18.70
C THR A 328 12.96 56.23 -18.39
N GLY A 329 14.00 56.57 -19.14
CA GLY A 329 14.75 57.82 -18.96
C GLY A 329 14.02 59.06 -19.44
N THR A 330 14.28 60.18 -18.78
CA THR A 330 13.78 61.52 -19.11
C THR A 330 14.90 62.57 -19.21
N ALA A 331 16.17 62.19 -18.99
CA ALA A 331 17.28 63.12 -19.09
C ALA A 331 17.51 63.51 -20.57
N LEU A 332 17.33 64.79 -20.89
CA LEU A 332 17.61 65.29 -22.24
C LEU A 332 19.12 65.42 -22.43
N GLY A 333 19.67 64.77 -23.46
CA GLY A 333 21.06 64.98 -23.87
C GLY A 333 21.29 66.41 -24.36
N ALA A 334 22.52 66.93 -24.25
CA ALA A 334 22.89 68.18 -24.89
C ALA A 334 22.74 68.04 -26.42
N THR A 335 21.76 68.72 -27.00
CA THR A 335 21.50 68.74 -28.43
C THR A 335 21.83 70.11 -29.01
N GLY A 336 22.35 70.16 -30.24
CA GLY A 336 22.70 71.39 -30.94
C GLY A 336 24.15 71.43 -31.42
N ASN A 337 24.42 72.29 -32.41
CA ASN A 337 25.72 72.45 -33.08
C ASN A 337 26.36 73.83 -32.86
N ALA A 338 25.79 74.68 -31.99
CA ALA A 338 26.34 75.99 -31.68
C ALA A 338 27.76 75.88 -31.11
N THR A 339 28.63 76.82 -31.46
CA THR A 339 29.98 76.99 -30.94
C THR A 339 30.06 78.22 -30.05
N VAL A 340 31.19 78.41 -29.34
CA VAL A 340 31.39 79.60 -28.47
C VAL A 340 31.32 80.93 -29.24
N ASN A 341 31.53 80.91 -30.57
CA ASN A 341 31.45 82.09 -31.42
C ASN A 341 30.02 82.42 -31.86
N ASP A 342 29.10 81.46 -31.81
CA ASP A 342 27.70 81.63 -32.22
C ASP A 342 26.85 82.22 -31.09
N VAL A 343 27.38 82.24 -29.87
CA VAL A 343 26.67 82.66 -28.67
C VAL A 343 27.28 83.97 -28.15
N ARG A 344 26.42 84.95 -27.83
CA ARG A 344 26.85 86.25 -27.31
C ARG A 344 27.68 86.14 -26.04
N LEU A 345 28.61 87.07 -25.88
CA LEU A 345 29.47 87.18 -24.71
C LEU A 345 28.64 87.08 -23.42
N GLY A 346 28.95 86.09 -22.59
CA GLY A 346 28.31 85.86 -21.28
C GLY A 346 27.02 85.05 -21.28
N LYS A 347 26.58 84.48 -22.41
CA LYS A 347 25.46 83.53 -22.46
C LYS A 347 25.96 82.08 -22.50
N THR A 348 25.27 81.16 -21.82
CA THR A 348 25.66 79.74 -21.72
C THR A 348 24.85 78.84 -22.67
N PHE A 349 25.49 77.80 -23.21
CA PHE A 349 24.87 76.75 -24.04
C PHE A 349 25.54 75.38 -23.78
N SER A 350 24.94 74.30 -24.30
CA SER A 350 25.48 72.94 -24.19
C SER A 350 25.45 72.27 -25.57
N ASN A 351 26.49 71.52 -25.92
CA ASN A 351 26.57 70.75 -27.17
C ASN A 351 27.36 69.45 -26.94
N SER A 352 27.74 68.76 -28.02
CA SER A 352 28.55 67.53 -27.94
C SER A 352 29.96 67.71 -27.35
N ALA A 353 30.48 68.94 -27.29
CA ALA A 353 31.78 69.24 -26.69
C ALA A 353 31.70 69.45 -25.16
N GLY A 354 30.52 69.73 -24.61
CA GLY A 354 30.33 69.90 -23.18
C GLY A 354 29.04 70.63 -22.81
N SER A 355 28.68 70.55 -21.52
CA SER A 355 27.56 71.31 -20.96
C SER A 355 28.04 72.62 -20.32
N GLY A 356 27.23 73.68 -20.42
CA GLY A 356 27.49 74.96 -19.75
C GLY A 356 28.62 75.82 -20.36
N LEU A 357 28.92 75.65 -21.65
CA LEU A 357 29.88 76.46 -22.40
C LEU A 357 29.40 77.92 -22.50
N THR A 358 30.31 78.90 -22.48
CA THR A 358 29.97 80.35 -22.54
C THR A 358 30.37 80.97 -23.88
N GLY A 359 29.47 81.76 -24.46
CA GLY A 359 29.69 82.47 -25.72
C GLY A 359 30.65 83.66 -25.63
N ASN A 360 31.23 84.09 -26.76
CA ASN A 360 32.26 85.14 -26.84
C ASN A 360 31.98 86.29 -27.84
N LEU A 361 30.81 86.33 -28.48
CA LEU A 361 30.48 87.33 -29.51
C LEU A 361 30.15 88.72 -28.90
N ALA A 362 30.92 89.78 -29.22
CA ALA A 362 30.79 91.16 -28.70
C ALA A 362 30.11 92.13 -29.72
N GLY A 363 29.36 93.17 -29.26
CA GLY A 363 28.72 94.14 -30.17
C GLY A 363 28.41 95.55 -29.62
N GLY A 364 28.58 96.58 -30.46
CA GLY A 364 28.06 97.97 -30.33
C GLY A 364 28.95 99.07 -30.93
N VAL A 365 28.45 99.96 -31.81
CA VAL A 365 29.13 101.15 -32.43
C VAL A 365 28.26 102.42 -32.28
N SER A 366 28.88 103.59 -32.03
CA SER A 366 28.28 104.88 -31.63
C SER A 366 28.01 105.86 -32.80
N VAL A 367 26.94 106.66 -32.73
CA VAL A 367 26.55 107.72 -33.71
C VAL A 367 26.96 109.12 -33.23
N THR A 368 27.49 109.98 -34.12
CA THR A 368 27.83 111.40 -33.83
C THR A 368 27.14 112.33 -34.84
N CYS A 369 26.23 113.20 -34.40
CA CYS A 369 25.60 114.24 -35.23
C CYS A 369 26.59 115.37 -35.51
N SER A 370 26.87 115.68 -36.78
CA SER A 370 27.94 116.62 -37.18
C SER A 370 27.49 118.03 -37.61
N SER A 371 26.33 118.53 -37.15
CA SER A 371 25.94 119.94 -37.39
C SER A 371 25.13 120.51 -36.23
N GLY A 372 25.75 121.39 -35.43
CA GLY A 372 25.10 122.13 -34.36
C GLY A 372 24.24 123.27 -34.89
N SER A 373 22.93 123.05 -34.94
CA SER A 373 21.89 124.09 -35.03
C SER A 373 20.54 123.41 -34.78
N SER A 374 19.62 124.09 -34.08
CA SER A 374 18.30 123.60 -33.64
C SER A 374 17.31 123.38 -34.80
N SER A 375 17.68 122.52 -35.75
CA SER A 375 16.90 122.09 -36.92
C SER A 375 16.46 120.63 -36.71
N ARG A 376 15.30 120.27 -37.28
CA ARG A 376 14.66 118.95 -37.14
C ARG A 376 15.50 117.82 -37.74
N TRP A 377 16.37 118.12 -38.69
CA TRP A 377 17.10 117.14 -39.48
C TRP A 377 18.57 117.07 -39.04
N CYS A 378 19.02 115.89 -38.58
CA CYS A 378 20.44 115.63 -38.30
C CYS A 378 21.06 114.76 -39.41
N ASN A 379 22.10 115.27 -40.07
CA ASN A 379 22.92 114.46 -40.97
C ASN A 379 23.96 113.65 -40.18
N ASN A 380 23.89 112.32 -40.30
CA ASN A 380 24.76 111.39 -39.57
C ASN A 380 26.11 111.15 -40.26
N GLY A 381 26.36 111.77 -41.42
CA GLY A 381 27.64 111.67 -42.15
C GLY A 381 27.88 110.32 -42.84
N ASN A 382 26.97 109.34 -42.64
CA ASN A 382 27.09 107.97 -43.14
C ASN A 382 26.06 107.64 -44.24
N GLY A 383 25.51 108.66 -44.90
CA GLY A 383 24.45 108.49 -45.91
C GLY A 383 23.03 108.47 -45.34
N THR A 384 22.85 108.70 -44.04
CA THR A 384 21.54 108.80 -43.39
C THR A 384 21.27 110.17 -42.79
N VAL A 385 19.98 110.51 -42.68
CA VAL A 385 19.48 111.70 -41.97
C VAL A 385 18.48 111.26 -40.91
N THR A 386 18.72 111.65 -39.67
CA THR A 386 17.78 111.41 -38.56
C THR A 386 16.80 112.56 -38.45
N ASP A 387 15.50 112.24 -38.40
CA ASP A 387 14.46 113.15 -37.93
C ASP A 387 14.50 113.18 -36.39
N THR A 388 15.03 114.25 -35.80
CA THR A 388 15.18 114.34 -34.34
C THR A 388 13.85 114.47 -33.61
N THR A 389 12.74 114.74 -34.32
CA THR A 389 11.40 114.82 -33.71
C THR A 389 10.72 113.46 -33.62
N THR A 390 11.00 112.54 -34.54
CA THR A 390 10.41 111.18 -34.56
C THR A 390 11.40 110.09 -34.16
N GLY A 391 12.70 110.39 -34.16
CA GLY A 391 13.77 109.41 -33.96
C GLY A 391 13.99 108.51 -35.17
N LEU A 392 13.30 108.73 -36.28
CA LEU A 392 13.42 107.91 -37.49
C LEU A 392 14.69 108.26 -38.26
N VAL A 393 15.34 107.24 -38.79
CA VAL A 393 16.53 107.38 -39.64
C VAL A 393 16.11 107.11 -41.08
N TRP A 394 16.33 108.10 -41.94
CA TRP A 394 15.96 108.09 -43.34
C TRP A 394 17.22 107.99 -44.21
N LEU A 395 17.10 107.32 -45.35
CA LEU A 395 18.15 107.38 -46.36
C LEU A 395 18.28 108.82 -46.86
N LYS A 396 19.50 109.36 -46.98
CA LYS A 396 19.70 110.76 -47.36
C LYS A 396 19.26 111.05 -48.80
N ASP A 397 19.43 110.10 -49.71
CA ASP A 397 18.98 110.19 -51.10
C ASP A 397 17.58 109.61 -51.28
N ALA A 398 16.59 110.49 -51.44
CA ALA A 398 15.20 110.16 -51.66
C ALA A 398 14.90 109.60 -53.06
N SER A 399 15.88 109.54 -53.97
CA SER A 399 15.72 108.97 -55.31
C SER A 399 16.35 107.61 -55.50
N TRP A 400 17.10 107.11 -54.52
CA TRP A 400 17.96 105.92 -54.66
C TRP A 400 17.25 104.67 -55.21
N GLY A 401 16.04 104.39 -54.72
CA GLY A 401 15.27 103.21 -55.11
C GLY A 401 14.58 103.33 -56.49
N GLY A 402 14.59 104.53 -57.09
CA GLY A 402 13.79 104.85 -58.26
C GLY A 402 12.29 104.64 -58.04
N LYS A 403 11.54 104.65 -59.15
CA LYS A 403 10.11 104.30 -59.13
C LYS A 403 9.93 102.79 -59.21
N LYS A 404 9.16 102.22 -58.30
CA LYS A 404 8.80 100.79 -58.26
C LYS A 404 7.29 100.62 -58.16
N THR A 405 6.76 99.52 -58.67
CA THR A 405 5.39 99.11 -58.34
C THR A 405 5.35 98.63 -56.90
N TRP A 406 4.19 98.70 -56.26
CA TRP A 406 4.06 98.29 -54.85
C TRP A 406 4.30 96.79 -54.67
N VAL A 407 3.85 95.97 -55.63
CA VAL A 407 4.20 94.55 -55.82
C VAL A 407 4.69 94.36 -57.27
N ASP A 408 5.79 93.63 -57.44
CA ASP A 408 6.31 93.13 -58.71
C ASP A 408 6.61 91.65 -58.55
N SER A 409 5.65 90.83 -58.97
CA SER A 409 5.73 89.37 -58.90
C SER A 409 6.65 88.75 -59.95
N ILE A 410 7.26 89.54 -60.84
CA ILE A 410 8.12 89.07 -61.92
C ILE A 410 9.59 89.28 -61.56
N THR A 411 9.97 90.49 -61.14
CA THR A 411 11.38 90.83 -60.90
C THR A 411 11.82 90.75 -59.44
N TRP A 412 10.88 90.52 -58.51
CA TRP A 412 11.12 90.53 -57.05
C TRP A 412 11.80 91.82 -56.56
N ASP A 413 11.58 92.92 -57.29
CA ASP A 413 12.16 94.24 -57.04
C ASP A 413 11.06 95.29 -56.86
N ASP A 414 10.11 94.97 -55.98
CA ASP A 414 9.00 95.85 -55.64
C ASP A 414 9.36 96.88 -54.56
N ALA A 415 8.43 97.79 -54.25
CA ALA A 415 8.69 98.88 -53.31
C ALA A 415 9.14 98.41 -51.91
N GLN A 416 8.54 97.34 -51.39
CA GLN A 416 8.90 96.80 -50.07
C GLN A 416 10.24 96.07 -50.11
N THR A 417 10.46 95.25 -51.12
CA THR A 417 11.69 94.48 -51.28
C THR A 417 12.88 95.40 -51.56
N ARG A 418 12.70 96.43 -52.40
CA ARG A 418 13.72 97.45 -52.67
C ARG A 418 14.13 98.19 -51.40
N ALA A 419 13.18 98.55 -50.54
CA ALA A 419 13.50 99.17 -49.26
C ALA A 419 14.17 98.18 -48.29
N GLY A 420 13.69 96.94 -48.21
CA GLY A 420 14.21 95.89 -47.32
C GLY A 420 15.60 95.36 -47.68
N THR A 421 16.00 95.46 -48.94
CA THR A 421 17.32 95.03 -49.42
C THR A 421 18.41 96.08 -49.27
N LEU A 422 18.05 97.33 -48.93
CA LEU A 422 19.04 98.37 -48.64
C LEU A 422 19.92 97.94 -47.47
N SER A 423 21.22 98.06 -47.65
CA SER A 423 22.25 97.73 -46.65
C SER A 423 23.49 98.58 -46.89
N ASN A 424 24.40 98.60 -45.91
CA ASN A 424 25.66 99.31 -45.97
C ASN A 424 26.46 98.96 -47.24
N GLY A 425 26.90 99.97 -47.99
CA GLY A 425 27.61 99.79 -49.25
C GLY A 425 26.74 99.54 -50.47
N ALA A 426 25.40 99.59 -50.34
CA ALA A 426 24.50 99.45 -51.48
C ALA A 426 24.82 100.48 -52.57
N ALA A 427 24.97 100.00 -53.81
CA ALA A 427 25.38 100.81 -54.94
C ALA A 427 24.46 102.02 -55.13
N GLY A 428 25.03 103.22 -55.20
CA GLY A 428 24.30 104.47 -55.38
C GLY A 428 23.67 105.07 -54.12
N ALA A 429 23.62 104.35 -52.99
CA ALA A 429 22.95 104.86 -51.77
C ALA A 429 23.83 105.82 -50.95
N GLY A 430 25.15 105.80 -51.19
CA GLY A 430 26.13 106.51 -50.36
C GLY A 430 26.15 106.06 -48.89
N LEU A 431 25.59 104.89 -48.60
CA LEU A 431 25.32 104.41 -47.25
C LEU A 431 26.53 103.70 -46.65
N THR A 432 27.00 104.17 -45.50
CA THR A 432 28.17 103.67 -44.75
C THR A 432 27.85 103.46 -43.26
N ASP A 433 26.59 103.12 -42.94
CA ASP A 433 26.05 103.09 -41.58
C ASP A 433 26.12 101.73 -40.87
N GLY A 434 26.70 100.71 -41.53
CA GLY A 434 26.79 99.35 -41.00
C GLY A 434 25.48 98.55 -41.02
N SER A 435 24.40 99.07 -41.62
CA SER A 435 23.15 98.34 -41.76
C SER A 435 23.28 97.07 -42.63
N VAL A 436 22.50 96.06 -42.30
CA VAL A 436 22.39 94.80 -43.07
C VAL A 436 21.00 94.67 -43.70
N VAL A 437 20.86 93.74 -44.64
CA VAL A 437 19.57 93.45 -45.30
C VAL A 437 18.50 93.16 -44.23
N GLY A 438 17.36 93.84 -44.33
CA GLY A 438 16.25 93.75 -43.38
C GLY A 438 16.20 94.87 -42.33
N ASP A 439 17.26 95.68 -42.17
CA ASP A 439 17.25 96.81 -41.23
C ASP A 439 16.36 97.98 -41.69
N TRP A 440 16.18 98.09 -43.01
CA TRP A 440 15.43 99.16 -43.65
C TRP A 440 14.04 98.68 -44.08
N ARG A 441 13.07 99.60 -44.11
CA ARG A 441 11.71 99.30 -44.58
C ARG A 441 11.11 100.47 -45.36
N LEU A 442 10.02 100.17 -46.06
CA LEU A 442 9.17 101.18 -46.66
C LEU A 442 8.43 101.96 -45.54
N PRO A 443 8.36 103.29 -45.62
CA PRO A 443 7.74 104.12 -44.59
C PRO A 443 6.23 103.93 -44.58
N THR A 444 5.62 104.10 -43.43
CA THR A 444 4.15 104.15 -43.32
C THR A 444 3.64 105.47 -43.87
N LYS A 445 2.35 105.52 -44.22
CA LYS A 445 1.68 106.74 -44.70
C LYS A 445 1.92 107.91 -43.75
N THR A 446 1.69 107.69 -42.46
CA THR A 446 1.86 108.72 -41.43
C THR A 446 3.31 109.22 -41.34
N GLU A 447 4.30 108.35 -41.54
CA GLU A 447 5.72 108.78 -41.53
C GLU A 447 6.04 109.68 -42.73
N LEU A 448 5.53 109.36 -43.92
CA LEU A 448 5.67 110.22 -45.11
C LEU A 448 4.90 111.55 -44.96
N GLU A 449 3.68 111.52 -44.43
CA GLU A 449 2.90 112.72 -44.13
C GLU A 449 3.64 113.64 -43.15
N LYS A 450 4.34 113.08 -42.16
CA LYS A 450 5.16 113.86 -41.24
C LYS A 450 6.38 114.49 -41.90
N LEU A 451 6.85 114.01 -43.06
CA LEU A 451 7.91 114.70 -43.81
C LEU A 451 7.39 116.01 -44.42
N THR A 452 6.14 116.02 -44.91
CA THR A 452 5.55 117.18 -45.62
C THR A 452 4.89 118.20 -44.68
N THR A 453 4.75 117.86 -43.40
CA THR A 453 4.11 118.68 -42.37
C THR A 453 5.09 119.05 -41.25
N GLY A 454 4.93 120.24 -40.64
CA GLY A 454 5.78 120.72 -39.52
C GLY A 454 6.54 122.03 -39.81
N THR A 455 7.52 122.35 -38.95
CA THR A 455 8.31 123.60 -39.01
C THR A 455 9.37 123.61 -40.11
N GLU A 456 9.84 122.44 -40.54
CA GLU A 456 10.83 122.26 -41.63
C GLU A 456 10.35 121.15 -42.59
N PRO A 457 9.27 121.39 -43.36
CA PRO A 457 8.70 120.37 -44.24
C PRO A 457 9.64 120.10 -45.43
N VAL A 458 9.71 118.84 -45.83
CA VAL A 458 10.50 118.38 -46.98
C VAL A 458 9.62 118.41 -48.23
N SER A 459 10.10 119.08 -49.27
CA SER A 459 9.51 119.02 -50.62
C SER A 459 10.61 119.13 -51.68
N SER A 460 10.27 118.87 -52.95
CA SER A 460 11.21 119.04 -54.06
C SER A 460 11.82 120.44 -54.15
N GLY A 461 11.03 121.48 -53.81
CA GLY A 461 11.50 122.88 -53.74
C GLY A 461 12.22 123.26 -52.44
N SER A 462 12.14 122.43 -51.41
CA SER A 462 12.81 122.64 -50.11
C SER A 462 13.20 121.29 -49.49
N PRO A 463 14.29 120.65 -49.98
CA PRO A 463 14.62 119.27 -49.63
C PRO A 463 15.28 119.13 -48.25
N GLN A 464 15.49 120.22 -47.52
CA GLN A 464 16.22 120.24 -46.24
C GLN A 464 17.62 119.61 -46.40
N LEU A 465 17.99 118.64 -45.54
CA LEU A 465 19.27 117.92 -45.63
C LEU A 465 19.23 116.71 -46.58
N PHE A 466 18.07 116.42 -47.17
CA PHE A 466 17.92 115.33 -48.10
C PHE A 466 18.36 115.72 -49.52
N THR A 467 18.75 114.72 -50.30
CA THR A 467 19.08 114.86 -51.71
C THR A 467 18.10 114.04 -52.54
N GLY A 468 17.94 114.36 -53.83
CA GLY A 468 17.12 113.54 -54.73
C GLY A 468 15.61 113.57 -54.45
N VAL A 469 15.10 114.53 -53.68
CA VAL A 469 13.66 114.67 -53.40
C VAL A 469 12.89 115.03 -54.67
N GLN A 470 11.99 114.15 -55.11
CA GLN A 470 11.27 114.28 -56.38
C GLN A 470 9.90 114.96 -56.18
N SER A 471 9.48 115.75 -57.17
CA SER A 471 8.14 116.38 -57.18
C SER A 471 7.07 115.38 -57.66
N ASP A 472 6.99 114.24 -56.99
CA ASP A 472 6.18 113.08 -57.40
C ASP A 472 5.70 112.31 -56.15
N CYS A 473 4.95 111.23 -56.37
CA CYS A 473 4.45 110.36 -55.33
C CYS A 473 5.52 109.39 -54.81
N TYR A 474 5.45 109.11 -53.51
CA TYR A 474 6.28 108.16 -52.79
C TYR A 474 5.41 107.09 -52.14
N TRP A 475 5.76 105.83 -52.37
CA TRP A 475 4.99 104.71 -51.83
C TRP A 475 5.11 104.61 -50.32
N SER A 476 4.00 104.28 -49.67
CA SER A 476 3.99 103.84 -48.27
C SER A 476 3.75 102.33 -48.14
N SER A 477 4.14 101.76 -47.00
CA SER A 477 3.80 100.41 -46.57
C SER A 477 2.36 100.28 -46.08
N THR A 478 1.62 101.38 -45.97
CA THR A 478 0.26 101.38 -45.45
C THR A 478 -0.74 101.01 -46.55
N THR A 479 -1.46 99.91 -46.32
CA THR A 479 -2.59 99.51 -47.16
C THR A 479 -3.78 100.45 -46.91
N SER A 480 -4.44 100.97 -47.95
CA SER A 480 -5.69 101.72 -47.75
C SER A 480 -6.88 100.78 -47.60
N THR A 481 -7.77 101.13 -46.67
CA THR A 481 -9.06 100.45 -46.47
C THR A 481 -10.25 101.37 -46.77
N ASN A 482 -10.02 102.64 -47.13
CA ASN A 482 -11.10 103.64 -47.24
C ASN A 482 -12.05 103.37 -48.41
N SER A 483 -11.56 102.73 -49.47
CA SER A 483 -12.37 102.41 -50.65
C SER A 483 -12.99 101.00 -50.60
N GLY A 484 -12.83 100.25 -49.49
CA GLY A 484 -13.31 98.86 -49.37
C GLY A 484 -12.58 97.83 -50.24
N ILE A 485 -11.55 98.27 -50.98
CA ILE A 485 -10.70 97.45 -51.86
C ILE A 485 -9.41 97.14 -51.09
N SER A 486 -9.04 95.87 -50.95
CA SER A 486 -7.83 95.43 -50.21
C SER A 486 -6.52 95.54 -51.02
N ASN A 487 -6.62 95.81 -52.32
CA ASN A 487 -5.50 95.85 -53.27
C ASN A 487 -4.98 97.27 -53.58
N ILE A 488 -5.18 98.23 -52.68
CA ILE A 488 -4.67 99.62 -52.83
C ILE A 488 -3.76 99.98 -51.66
N ALA A 489 -2.74 100.79 -51.92
CA ALA A 489 -1.83 101.32 -50.92
C ALA A 489 -1.82 102.85 -50.99
N TRP A 490 -1.42 103.48 -49.88
CA TRP A 490 -1.25 104.92 -49.84
C TRP A 490 0.10 105.33 -50.41
N ASP A 491 0.10 106.43 -51.14
CA ASP A 491 1.27 107.18 -51.54
C ASP A 491 1.10 108.66 -51.17
N VAL A 492 2.22 109.36 -51.01
CA VAL A 492 2.23 110.78 -50.64
C VAL A 492 3.02 111.57 -51.69
N SER A 493 2.40 112.59 -52.27
CA SER A 493 3.05 113.46 -53.25
C SER A 493 3.86 114.56 -52.55
N LEU A 494 5.18 114.58 -52.79
CA LEU A 494 6.04 115.64 -52.29
C LEU A 494 6.00 116.92 -53.16
N GLY A 495 5.24 116.91 -54.26
CA GLY A 495 5.02 118.07 -55.13
C GLY A 495 3.86 118.96 -54.68
N ASN A 496 2.73 118.36 -54.33
CA ASN A 496 1.51 119.08 -53.94
C ASN A 496 1.04 118.77 -52.50
N ARG A 497 1.74 117.87 -51.79
CA ARG A 497 1.47 117.45 -50.39
C ARG A 497 0.14 116.72 -50.19
N TYR A 498 -0.50 116.25 -51.28
CA TYR A 498 -1.68 115.40 -51.20
C TYR A 498 -1.31 113.93 -51.06
N GLU A 499 -2.23 113.19 -50.46
CA GLU A 499 -2.18 111.74 -50.30
C GLU A 499 -3.11 111.11 -51.34
N TYR A 500 -2.64 110.08 -52.01
CA TYR A 500 -3.42 109.34 -53.01
C TYR A 500 -3.51 107.86 -52.62
N GLU A 501 -4.46 107.18 -53.26
CA GLU A 501 -4.67 105.74 -53.12
C GLU A 501 -4.54 105.10 -54.49
N ASP A 502 -3.58 104.20 -54.64
CA ASP A 502 -3.30 103.56 -55.92
C ASP A 502 -3.18 102.04 -55.81
N PHE A 503 -3.45 101.36 -56.93
CA PHE A 503 -3.46 99.90 -57.00
C PHE A 503 -2.07 99.32 -56.78
N LYS A 504 -1.99 98.32 -55.89
CA LYS A 504 -0.75 97.61 -55.56
C LYS A 504 -0.23 96.75 -56.71
N SER A 505 -1.14 96.24 -57.55
CA SER A 505 -0.86 95.29 -58.64
C SER A 505 -2.00 95.30 -59.68
N GLY A 506 -1.72 94.79 -60.89
CA GLY A 506 -2.71 94.62 -61.98
C GLY A 506 -2.61 95.65 -63.11
N ALA A 507 -3.49 95.51 -64.12
CA ALA A 507 -3.57 96.45 -65.24
C ALA A 507 -4.06 97.83 -64.73
N GLY A 508 -3.13 98.77 -64.56
CA GLY A 508 -3.37 100.08 -63.95
C GLY A 508 -2.52 100.37 -62.70
N ALA A 509 -1.63 99.47 -62.27
CA ALA A 509 -0.69 99.75 -61.19
C ALA A 509 0.38 100.77 -61.63
N PHE A 510 0.58 101.81 -60.81
CA PHE A 510 1.57 102.85 -61.04
C PHE A 510 2.90 102.51 -60.34
N ALA A 511 3.99 103.11 -60.84
CA ALA A 511 5.30 103.04 -60.21
C ALA A 511 5.61 104.39 -59.56
N PHE A 512 5.89 104.38 -58.25
CA PHE A 512 6.19 105.57 -57.44
C PHE A 512 7.52 105.39 -56.70
N TYR A 513 8.09 106.50 -56.22
CA TYR A 513 9.42 106.47 -55.61
C TYR A 513 9.43 105.71 -54.28
N VAL A 514 10.54 105.03 -54.02
CA VAL A 514 10.78 104.27 -52.78
C VAL A 514 11.79 105.03 -51.92
N TRP A 515 11.40 105.39 -50.71
CA TRP A 515 12.27 106.09 -49.77
C TRP A 515 12.43 105.31 -48.46
N PRO A 516 13.53 104.55 -48.29
CA PRO A 516 13.71 103.70 -47.12
C PRO A 516 13.85 104.48 -45.80
N VAL A 517 13.20 103.95 -44.76
CA VAL A 517 13.26 104.43 -43.38
C VAL A 517 13.54 103.27 -42.43
N ARG A 518 14.15 103.55 -41.27
CA ARG A 518 14.25 102.62 -40.16
C ARG A 518 14.02 103.33 -38.82
N ALA A 519 13.72 102.55 -37.79
CA ALA A 519 13.72 103.09 -36.43
C ALA A 519 15.13 103.56 -36.05
N GLY A 520 15.23 104.64 -35.28
CA GLY A 520 16.48 105.03 -34.65
C GLY A 520 17.01 103.92 -33.75
N GLN A 521 18.33 103.77 -33.72
CA GLN A 521 19.02 102.81 -32.85
C GLN A 521 19.00 103.25 -31.38
#